data_AF-A0A7X2NZQ7-F1
#
_entry.id   AF-A0A7X2NZQ7-F1
#
_cell.length_a   1.000
_cell.length_b   1.000
_cell.length_c   1.000
_cell.angle_alpha   90.00
_cell.angle_beta   90.00
_cell.angle_gamma   90.00
#
_symmetry.space_group_name_H-M   'P 1'
#
loop_
_entity.id
_entity.type
_entity.pdbx_description
1 polymer ?
#
loop_
_entity_poly.entity_id
_entity_poly.type
_entity_poly.pdbx_seq_one_letter_code
_entity_poly.pdbx_strand_id
1 'polypeptide(L)'
;MTRPTAEKLHGLLEQVASDTGVSVETICSKDASPQAKLARRRFMTLCRRARASHQAISRALGGALSNSRIHQMLSGLDCSDDPLPGEDVVTLILEEIAADSGIPAQEIQADGSRPAVRAARRHVVQRAAGAGVSTAAIARVMGGTADRIARQVERVNVWELPPHALEPFRRKGEFVPLTREDYALRAAVSMAEAIRTLERLAVVGAVTVTAVPKFAGLKVYEVAADRRGP
;
A
#
# COMPACT_ATOMS: atom_id res chain seq x y z
N MET A 1 -28.32 -21.23 4.48
CA MET A 1 -27.00 -20.57 4.27
C MET A 1 -25.94 -21.31 5.09
N THR A 2 -24.93 -21.86 4.43
CA THR A 2 -23.91 -22.74 5.03
C THR A 2 -22.82 -21.92 5.71
N ARG A 3 -22.53 -22.19 6.98
CA ARG A 3 -21.41 -21.55 7.71
C ARG A 3 -20.07 -21.96 7.08
N PRO A 4 -19.06 -21.07 7.02
CA PRO A 4 -17.76 -21.43 6.49
C PRO A 4 -17.11 -22.55 7.31
N THR A 5 -16.56 -23.55 6.63
CA THR A 5 -15.83 -24.67 7.24
C THR A 5 -14.46 -24.23 7.75
N ALA A 6 -13.84 -25.03 8.63
CA ALA A 6 -12.50 -24.76 9.14
C ALA A 6 -11.46 -24.71 8.00
N GLU A 7 -11.57 -25.60 7.01
CA GLU A 7 -10.72 -25.60 5.81
C GLU A 7 -10.82 -24.28 5.04
N LYS A 8 -12.02 -23.72 4.89
CA LYS A 8 -12.23 -22.44 4.22
C LYS A 8 -11.58 -21.28 4.98
N LEU A 9 -11.59 -21.31 6.31
CA LEU A 9 -10.89 -20.32 7.12
C LEU A 9 -9.38 -20.48 7.06
N HIS A 10 -8.87 -21.70 6.95
CA HIS A 10 -7.46 -21.96 6.76
C HIS A 10 -6.96 -21.44 5.40
N GLY A 11 -7.71 -21.68 4.32
CA GLY A 11 -7.40 -21.10 3.01
C GLY A 11 -7.38 -19.56 3.02
N LEU A 12 -8.23 -18.91 3.82
CA LEU A 12 -8.17 -17.46 4.02
C LEU A 12 -6.91 -17.01 4.80
N LEU A 13 -6.42 -17.80 5.75
CA LEU A 13 -5.15 -17.51 6.44
C LEU A 13 -3.97 -17.60 5.48
N GLU A 14 -3.91 -18.66 4.67
CA GLU A 14 -2.86 -18.84 3.67
C GLU A 14 -2.87 -17.71 2.64
N GLN A 15 -4.05 -17.31 2.18
CA GLN A 15 -4.22 -16.17 1.30
C GLN A 15 -3.64 -14.89 1.93
N VAL A 16 -3.98 -14.60 3.20
CA VAL A 16 -3.48 -13.41 3.89
C VAL A 16 -1.98 -13.49 4.12
N ALA A 17 -1.45 -14.67 4.43
CA ALA A 17 -0.01 -14.87 4.62
C ALA A 17 0.76 -14.58 3.32
N SER A 18 0.27 -15.10 2.20
CA SER A 18 0.82 -14.82 0.86
C SER A 18 0.74 -13.32 0.52
N ASP A 19 -0.42 -12.69 0.76
CA ASP A 19 -0.66 -11.29 0.42
C ASP A 19 0.18 -10.30 1.25
N THR A 20 0.56 -10.69 2.47
CA THR A 20 1.24 -9.78 3.42
C THR A 20 2.71 -10.14 3.63
N GLY A 21 3.17 -11.29 3.15
CA GLY A 21 4.51 -11.83 3.44
C GLY A 21 4.70 -12.25 4.90
N VAL A 22 3.62 -12.30 5.69
CA VAL A 22 3.65 -12.68 7.11
C VAL A 22 3.25 -14.15 7.23
N SER A 23 4.03 -14.95 7.94
CA SER A 23 3.70 -16.38 8.10
C SER A 23 2.38 -16.60 8.84
N VAL A 24 1.67 -17.69 8.52
CA VAL A 24 0.42 -18.07 9.22
C VAL A 24 0.64 -18.22 10.72
N GLU A 25 1.79 -18.76 11.14
CA GLU A 25 2.18 -18.89 12.55
C GLU A 25 2.27 -17.52 13.23
N THR A 26 2.86 -16.53 12.57
CA THR A 26 2.93 -15.15 13.06
C THR A 26 1.54 -14.52 13.17
N ILE A 27 0.67 -14.73 12.18
CA ILE A 27 -0.73 -14.26 12.19
C ILE A 27 -1.50 -14.88 13.35
N CYS A 28 -1.33 -16.17 13.62
CA CYS A 28 -2.01 -16.87 14.70
C CYS A 28 -1.32 -16.72 16.07
N SER A 29 -0.17 -16.06 16.14
CA SER A 29 0.53 -15.80 17.40
C SER A 29 0.00 -14.56 18.14
N LYS A 30 0.57 -14.25 19.31
CA LYS A 30 0.35 -13.00 20.05
C LYS A 30 1.30 -11.86 19.65
N ASP A 31 2.07 -12.01 18.57
CA ASP A 31 3.02 -11.00 18.11
C ASP A 31 2.35 -9.62 17.95
N ALA A 32 2.90 -8.59 18.60
CA ALA A 32 2.37 -7.24 18.60
C ALA A 32 2.93 -6.36 17.47
N SER A 33 3.77 -6.91 16.59
CA SER A 33 4.33 -6.20 15.44
C SER A 33 3.23 -5.57 14.57
N PRO A 34 3.49 -4.40 13.95
CA PRO A 34 2.52 -3.74 13.07
C PRO A 34 2.05 -4.63 11.92
N GLN A 35 2.98 -5.38 11.31
CA GLN A 35 2.70 -6.31 10.22
C GLN A 35 1.80 -7.48 10.65
N ALA A 36 2.05 -8.07 11.83
CA ALA A 36 1.20 -9.14 12.35
C ALA A 36 -0.22 -8.64 12.69
N LYS A 37 -0.34 -7.42 13.24
CA LYS A 37 -1.65 -6.79 13.50
C LYS A 37 -2.42 -6.52 12.21
N LEU A 38 -1.74 -6.04 11.16
CA LEU A 38 -2.33 -5.78 9.85
C LEU A 38 -2.83 -7.09 9.21
N ALA A 39 -2.00 -8.13 9.21
CA ALA A 39 -2.38 -9.43 8.67
C ALA A 39 -3.57 -10.04 9.42
N ARG A 40 -3.59 -9.97 10.77
CA ARG A 40 -4.77 -10.38 11.55
C ARG A 40 -6.03 -9.59 11.22
N ARG A 41 -5.92 -8.27 11.05
CA ARG A 41 -7.06 -7.44 10.62
C ARG A 41 -7.60 -7.88 9.27
N ARG A 42 -6.73 -8.05 8.27
CA ARG A 42 -7.11 -8.50 6.92
C ARG A 42 -7.78 -9.87 6.95
N PHE A 43 -7.25 -10.80 7.73
CA PHE A 43 -7.87 -12.11 7.97
C PHE A 43 -9.26 -12.00 8.58
N MET A 44 -9.43 -11.21 9.65
CA MET A 44 -10.73 -11.02 10.29
C MET A 44 -11.76 -10.39 9.35
N THR A 45 -11.36 -9.43 8.51
CA THR A 45 -12.22 -8.83 7.48
C THR A 45 -12.71 -9.86 6.47
N LEU A 46 -11.81 -10.71 5.94
CA LEU A 46 -12.19 -11.77 5.00
C LEU A 46 -13.12 -12.80 5.65
N CYS A 47 -12.86 -13.17 6.90
CA CYS A 47 -13.74 -14.07 7.66
C CYS A 47 -15.14 -13.49 7.87
N ARG A 48 -15.24 -12.19 8.14
CA ARG A 48 -16.53 -11.49 8.29
C ARG A 48 -17.30 -11.46 6.97
N ARG A 49 -16.64 -11.21 5.83
CA ARG A 49 -17.25 -11.31 4.49
C ARG A 49 -17.75 -12.73 4.20
N ALA A 50 -17.02 -13.75 4.63
CA ALA A 50 -17.44 -15.14 4.58
C ALA A 50 -18.53 -15.52 5.62
N ARG A 51 -19.02 -14.55 6.40
CA ARG A 51 -20.00 -14.72 7.49
C ARG A 51 -19.57 -15.72 8.56
N ALA A 52 -18.26 -15.80 8.83
CA ALA A 52 -17.72 -16.62 9.92
C ALA A 52 -18.14 -16.05 11.29
N SER A 53 -18.45 -16.94 12.24
CA SER A 53 -18.74 -16.52 13.60
C SER A 53 -17.46 -16.07 14.31
N HIS A 54 -17.57 -15.17 15.29
CA HIS A 54 -16.42 -14.73 16.10
C HIS A 54 -15.69 -15.89 16.77
N GLN A 55 -16.43 -16.92 17.18
CA GLN A 55 -15.84 -18.12 17.75
C GLN A 55 -15.02 -18.91 16.73
N ALA A 56 -15.45 -18.98 15.46
CA ALA A 56 -14.70 -19.63 14.40
C ALA A 56 -13.43 -18.85 14.04
N ILE A 57 -13.52 -17.51 14.00
CA ILE A 57 -12.37 -16.62 13.79
C ILE A 57 -11.35 -16.76 14.92
N SER A 58 -11.80 -16.74 16.18
CA SER A 58 -10.93 -16.88 17.35
C SER A 58 -10.21 -18.23 17.36
N ARG A 59 -10.91 -19.32 17.03
CA ARG A 59 -10.29 -20.65 16.88
C ARG A 59 -9.26 -20.70 15.76
N ALA A 60 -9.56 -20.09 14.61
CA ALA A 60 -8.62 -20.04 13.48
C ALA A 60 -7.34 -19.26 13.84
N LEU A 61 -7.45 -18.23 14.67
CA LEU A 61 -6.31 -17.47 15.22
C LEU A 61 -5.66 -18.14 16.45
N GLY A 62 -5.89 -19.44 16.68
CA GLY A 62 -5.29 -20.17 17.79
C GLY A 62 -5.65 -19.65 19.19
N GLY A 63 -6.76 -18.92 19.34
CA GLY A 63 -7.13 -18.27 20.60
C GLY A 63 -6.20 -17.12 21.02
N ALA A 64 -5.35 -16.63 20.11
CA ALA A 64 -4.43 -15.53 20.41
C ALA A 64 -5.13 -14.21 20.76
N LEU A 65 -6.38 -14.04 20.32
CA LEU A 65 -7.22 -12.88 20.60
C LEU A 65 -8.48 -13.29 21.36
N SER A 66 -8.76 -12.60 22.47
CA SER A 66 -10.02 -12.71 23.19
C SER A 66 -11.18 -12.18 22.35
N ASN A 67 -12.39 -12.68 22.59
CA ASN A 67 -13.61 -12.18 21.92
C ASN A 67 -13.78 -10.66 22.10
N SER A 68 -13.42 -10.11 23.26
CA SER A 68 -13.44 -8.66 23.51
C SER A 68 -12.45 -7.89 22.63
N ARG A 69 -11.26 -8.44 22.36
CA ARG A 69 -10.24 -7.82 21.52
C ARG A 69 -10.56 -7.96 20.03
N ILE A 70 -11.17 -9.06 19.64
CA ILE A 70 -11.79 -9.22 18.32
C ILE A 70 -12.90 -8.17 18.16
N HIS A 71 -13.80 -8.03 19.15
CA HIS A 71 -14.82 -6.98 19.14
C HIS A 71 -14.21 -5.59 19.08
N GLN A 72 -13.17 -5.26 19.84
CA GLN A 72 -12.53 -3.93 19.80
C GLN A 72 -11.85 -3.64 18.46
N MET A 73 -11.25 -4.66 17.84
CA MET A 73 -10.65 -4.54 16.51
C MET A 73 -11.70 -4.46 15.40
N LEU A 74 -12.89 -5.02 15.64
CA LEU A 74 -14.04 -4.98 14.72
C LEU A 74 -14.98 -3.80 14.97
N SER A 75 -15.02 -3.22 16.17
CA SER A 75 -15.89 -2.09 16.53
C SER A 75 -15.32 -0.75 16.09
N GLY A 76 -14.05 -0.71 15.65
CA GLY A 76 -13.52 0.38 14.84
C GLY A 76 -13.91 0.28 13.35
N LEU A 77 -14.71 -0.72 12.96
CA LEU A 77 -15.23 -0.95 11.61
C LEU A 77 -16.75 -0.78 11.60
N ASP A 78 -17.28 0.32 12.16
CA ASP A 78 -18.73 0.57 12.19
C ASP A 78 -19.34 0.39 10.79
N CYS A 79 -20.26 -0.57 10.73
CA CYS A 79 -20.80 -1.18 9.52
C CYS A 79 -22.05 -0.44 9.03
N SER A 80 -21.88 0.67 8.31
CA SER A 80 -22.94 1.19 7.42
C SER A 80 -22.53 1.30 5.96
N ASP A 81 -21.29 0.94 5.61
CA ASP A 81 -20.80 0.87 4.24
C ASP A 81 -19.82 -0.29 4.15
N ASP A 82 -20.09 -1.29 3.31
CA ASP A 82 -19.08 -2.30 3.01
C ASP A 82 -17.79 -1.59 2.53
N PRO A 83 -16.63 -1.82 3.17
CA PRO A 83 -15.39 -1.19 2.75
C PRO A 83 -15.09 -1.65 1.34
N LEU A 84 -14.95 -0.69 0.44
CA LEU A 84 -14.63 -0.93 -0.95
C LEU A 84 -13.27 -1.65 -1.01
N PRO A 85 -13.09 -2.58 -1.96
CA PRO A 85 -11.80 -3.22 -2.16
C PRO A 85 -10.72 -2.15 -2.36
N GLY A 86 -9.66 -2.22 -1.54
CA GLY A 86 -8.51 -1.33 -1.61
C GLY A 86 -8.45 -0.19 -0.56
N GLU A 87 -9.47 0.01 0.28
CA GLU A 87 -9.41 1.03 1.35
C GLU A 87 -8.25 0.81 2.35
N ASP A 88 -7.95 -0.45 2.67
CA ASP A 88 -6.80 -0.81 3.50
C ASP A 88 -5.48 -0.35 2.87
N VAL A 89 -5.38 -0.43 1.53
CA VAL A 89 -4.20 0.00 0.77
C VAL A 89 -4.05 1.53 0.82
N VAL A 90 -5.15 2.27 0.70
CA VAL A 90 -5.12 3.74 0.82
C VAL A 90 -4.70 4.17 2.23
N THR A 91 -5.23 3.48 3.25
CA THR A 91 -4.88 3.76 4.65
C THR A 91 -3.39 3.53 4.91
N LEU A 92 -2.81 2.45 4.40
CA LEU A 92 -1.38 2.17 4.51
C LEU A 92 -0.52 3.23 3.83
N ILE A 93 -0.88 3.61 2.60
CA ILE A 93 -0.18 4.65 1.83
C ILE A 93 -0.26 6.00 2.56
N LEU A 94 -1.41 6.31 3.16
CA LEU A 94 -1.62 7.51 3.95
C LEU A 94 -0.71 7.52 5.19
N GLU A 95 -0.65 6.43 5.95
CA GLU A 95 0.22 6.33 7.13
C GLU A 95 1.71 6.45 6.77
N GLU A 96 2.13 5.83 5.67
CA GLU A 96 3.50 5.92 5.17
C GLU A 96 3.87 7.37 4.80
N ILE A 97 3.01 8.04 4.02
CA ILE A 97 3.25 9.44 3.60
C ILE A 97 3.16 10.41 4.79
N ALA A 98 2.29 10.14 5.77
CA ALA A 98 2.22 10.91 7.01
C ALA A 98 3.54 10.84 7.78
N ALA A 99 4.10 9.63 7.92
CA ALA A 99 5.40 9.42 8.57
C ALA A 99 6.54 10.13 7.83
N ASP A 100 6.60 10.00 6.50
CA ASP A 100 7.66 10.59 5.68
C ASP A 100 7.61 12.12 5.63
N SER A 101 6.41 12.70 5.65
CA SER A 101 6.21 14.15 5.56
C SER A 101 6.20 14.86 6.92
N GLY A 102 6.10 14.11 8.03
CA GLY A 102 5.88 14.65 9.37
C GLY A 102 4.51 15.31 9.56
N ILE A 103 3.57 15.11 8.63
CA ILE A 103 2.22 15.66 8.66
C ILE A 103 1.27 14.57 9.18
N PRO A 104 0.45 14.83 10.22
CA PRO A 104 -0.51 13.85 10.73
C PRO A 104 -1.48 13.37 9.63
N ALA A 105 -1.78 12.08 9.61
CA ALA A 105 -2.71 11.48 8.64
C ALA A 105 -4.08 12.19 8.62
N GLN A 106 -4.58 12.60 9.79
CA GLN A 106 -5.83 13.35 9.91
C GLN A 106 -5.77 14.72 9.24
N GLU A 107 -4.60 15.38 9.27
CA GLU A 107 -4.40 16.68 8.59
C GLU A 107 -4.32 16.50 7.08
N ILE A 108 -3.81 15.37 6.58
CA ILE A 108 -3.78 15.03 5.15
C ILE A 108 -5.20 14.66 4.64
N GLN A 109 -5.98 13.97 5.47
CA GLN A 109 -7.39 13.65 5.19
C GLN A 109 -8.27 14.90 5.23
N ALA A 110 -8.01 15.80 6.16
CA ALA A 110 -8.63 17.12 6.18
C ALA A 110 -8.24 17.89 4.92
N ASP A 111 -9.21 18.53 4.26
CA ASP A 111 -8.99 19.29 3.03
C ASP A 111 -8.29 20.64 3.30
N GLY A 112 -7.07 20.58 3.84
CA GLY A 112 -6.30 21.71 4.30
C GLY A 112 -5.77 22.58 3.17
N SER A 113 -5.77 23.91 3.38
CA SER A 113 -5.28 24.89 2.41
C SER A 113 -3.75 24.99 2.34
N ARG A 114 -3.02 24.38 3.28
CA ARG A 114 -1.55 24.45 3.33
C ARG A 114 -0.92 23.75 2.12
N PRO A 115 0.06 24.36 1.42
CA PRO A 115 0.69 23.76 0.24
C PRO A 115 1.29 22.38 0.51
N ALA A 116 1.94 22.17 1.66
CA ALA A 116 2.54 20.90 2.06
C ALA A 116 1.49 19.79 2.24
N VAL A 117 0.36 20.10 2.89
CA VAL A 117 -0.78 19.18 3.06
C VAL A 117 -1.37 18.82 1.70
N ARG A 118 -1.55 19.80 0.81
CA ARG A 118 -2.02 19.57 -0.57
C ARG A 118 -1.06 18.70 -1.38
N ALA A 119 0.25 18.78 -1.14
CA ALA A 119 1.23 17.94 -1.80
C ALA A 119 1.19 16.50 -1.26
N ALA A 120 1.18 16.32 0.07
CA ALA A 120 1.06 15.00 0.71
C ALA A 120 -0.23 14.29 0.31
N ARG A 121 -1.36 15.01 0.31
CA ARG A 121 -2.67 14.49 -0.13
C ARG A 121 -2.64 14.03 -1.59
N ARG A 122 -2.00 14.81 -2.48
CA ARG A 122 -1.80 14.39 -3.87
C ARG A 122 -0.99 13.11 -3.96
N HIS A 123 0.09 13.02 -3.21
CA HIS A 123 0.94 11.84 -3.20
C HIS A 123 0.19 10.57 -2.76
N VAL A 124 -0.68 10.67 -1.74
CA VAL A 124 -1.51 9.54 -1.30
C VAL A 124 -2.47 9.08 -2.40
N VAL A 125 -3.21 10.02 -3.00
CA VAL A 125 -4.15 9.73 -4.08
C VAL A 125 -3.45 9.08 -5.28
N GLN A 126 -2.25 9.55 -5.61
CA GLN A 126 -1.45 9.02 -6.72
C GLN A 126 -0.98 7.60 -6.46
N ARG A 127 -0.36 7.34 -5.31
CA ARG A 127 0.11 5.99 -4.97
C ARG A 127 -1.04 5.00 -4.87
N ALA A 128 -2.18 5.44 -4.31
CA ALA A 128 -3.36 4.59 -4.22
C ALA A 128 -3.95 4.28 -5.60
N ALA A 129 -4.05 5.27 -6.50
CA ALA A 129 -4.51 5.06 -7.87
C ALA A 129 -3.54 4.18 -8.67
N GLY A 130 -2.22 4.39 -8.51
CA GLY A 130 -1.17 3.55 -9.12
C GLY A 130 -1.21 2.09 -8.63
N ALA A 131 -1.65 1.86 -7.38
CA ALA A 131 -1.91 0.53 -6.85
C ALA A 131 -3.25 -0.08 -7.32
N GLY A 132 -3.94 0.55 -8.27
CA GLY A 132 -5.21 0.07 -8.84
C GLY A 132 -6.42 0.27 -7.92
N VAL A 133 -6.31 1.09 -6.87
CA VAL A 133 -7.43 1.34 -5.95
C VAL A 133 -8.48 2.24 -6.62
N SER A 134 -9.75 1.87 -6.48
CA SER A 134 -10.86 2.64 -7.04
C SER A 134 -10.92 4.06 -6.47
N THR A 135 -11.31 5.03 -7.30
CA THR A 135 -11.48 6.44 -6.89
C THR A 135 -12.50 6.60 -5.75
N ALA A 136 -13.49 5.72 -5.67
CA ALA A 136 -14.48 5.69 -4.59
C ALA A 136 -13.85 5.24 -3.25
N ALA A 137 -13.02 4.20 -3.24
CA ALA A 137 -12.28 3.77 -2.04
C ALA A 137 -11.31 4.84 -1.56
N ILE A 138 -10.58 5.48 -2.50
CA ILE A 138 -9.69 6.61 -2.18
C ILE A 138 -10.48 7.78 -1.60
N ALA A 139 -11.63 8.13 -2.19
CA ALA A 139 -12.47 9.22 -1.72
C ALA A 139 -13.01 8.97 -0.31
N ARG A 140 -13.37 7.72 0.01
CA ARG A 140 -13.87 7.36 1.34
C ARG A 140 -12.79 7.53 2.41
N VAL A 141 -11.56 7.09 2.14
CA VAL A 141 -10.43 7.20 3.08
C VAL A 141 -9.89 8.62 3.19
N MET A 142 -9.79 9.33 2.05
CA MET A 142 -9.21 10.68 2.00
C MET A 142 -10.24 11.77 2.31
N GLY A 143 -11.52 11.45 2.42
CA GLY A 143 -12.61 12.41 2.50
C GLY A 143 -12.84 13.14 1.16
N GLY A 144 -14.11 13.28 0.78
CA GLY A 144 -14.53 13.94 -0.46
C GLY A 144 -15.29 13.03 -1.41
N THR A 145 -15.42 13.44 -2.68
CA THR A 145 -16.20 12.70 -3.69
C THR A 145 -15.28 11.95 -4.67
N ALA A 146 -15.78 10.83 -5.21
CA ALA A 146 -15.07 10.05 -6.23
C ALA A 146 -14.71 10.92 -7.45
N ASP A 147 -15.59 11.82 -7.89
CA ASP A 147 -15.34 12.74 -9.01
C ASP A 147 -14.20 13.73 -8.74
N ARG A 148 -14.05 14.15 -7.48
CA ARG A 148 -12.95 15.04 -7.08
C ARG A 148 -11.62 14.28 -7.13
N ILE A 149 -11.62 13.04 -6.64
CA ILE A 149 -10.46 12.16 -6.74
C ILE A 149 -10.14 11.83 -8.20
N ALA A 150 -11.15 11.51 -9.02
CA ALA A 150 -10.97 11.20 -10.44
C ALA A 150 -10.33 12.38 -11.19
N ARG A 151 -10.83 13.60 -11.00
CA ARG A 151 -10.20 14.82 -11.57
C ARG A 151 -8.79 15.05 -11.05
N GLN A 152 -8.51 14.70 -9.80
CA GLN A 152 -7.18 14.79 -9.22
C GLN A 152 -6.24 13.74 -9.80
N VAL A 153 -6.70 12.51 -10.05
CA VAL A 153 -5.95 11.44 -10.72
C VAL A 153 -5.73 11.81 -12.19
N GLU A 154 -6.73 12.29 -12.92
CA GLU A 154 -6.58 12.76 -14.31
C GLU A 154 -5.57 13.89 -14.45
N ARG A 155 -5.61 14.90 -13.56
CA ARG A 155 -4.61 15.98 -13.53
C ARG A 155 -3.20 15.49 -13.24
N VAL A 156 -3.04 14.27 -12.73
CA VAL A 156 -1.74 13.64 -12.49
C VAL A 156 -1.42 12.52 -13.51
N ASN A 157 -2.39 12.01 -14.26
CA ASN A 157 -2.10 11.12 -15.38
C ASN A 157 -1.55 11.86 -16.61
N VAL A 158 -1.49 13.20 -16.59
CA VAL A 158 -0.74 14.02 -17.57
C VAL A 158 0.76 14.11 -17.24
N TRP A 159 1.32 13.11 -16.56
CA TRP A 159 2.76 13.06 -16.30
C TRP A 159 3.30 11.98 -17.22
N GLU A 160 3.41 12.33 -18.50
CA GLU A 160 4.17 11.53 -19.46
C GLU A 160 5.53 11.25 -18.84
N LEU A 161 5.85 9.97 -18.68
CA LEU A 161 7.22 9.57 -18.39
C LEU A 161 8.08 10.14 -19.53
N PRO A 162 9.19 10.81 -19.23
CA PRO A 162 10.16 11.13 -20.26
C PRO A 162 10.43 9.85 -21.06
N PRO A 163 10.37 9.88 -22.41
CA PRO A 163 10.51 8.68 -23.24
C PRO A 163 11.81 7.91 -23.01
N HIS A 164 12.79 8.54 -22.34
CA HIS A 164 14.10 7.99 -22.00
C HIS A 164 14.32 7.81 -20.49
N ALA A 165 13.28 7.85 -19.66
CA ALA A 165 13.41 7.73 -18.21
C ALA A 165 13.96 6.37 -17.74
N LEU A 166 13.87 5.33 -18.58
CA LEU A 166 14.43 4.01 -18.28
C LEU A 166 15.85 3.81 -18.84
N GLU A 167 16.33 4.66 -19.75
CA GLU A 167 17.66 4.53 -20.36
C GLU A 167 18.81 4.54 -19.34
N PRO A 168 18.77 5.31 -18.23
CA PRO A 168 19.83 5.26 -17.21
C PRO A 168 20.05 3.85 -16.63
N PHE A 169 19.00 3.04 -16.55
CA PHE A 169 19.07 1.66 -16.08
C PHE A 169 19.71 0.71 -17.09
N ARG A 170 19.85 1.09 -18.37
CA ARG A 170 20.49 0.25 -19.38
C ARG A 170 22.02 0.32 -19.27
N ARG A 171 22.67 -0.83 -19.19
CA ARG A 171 24.12 -0.98 -19.29
C ARG A 171 24.42 -2.19 -20.17
N LYS A 172 25.14 -1.97 -21.28
CA LYS A 172 25.47 -3.02 -22.27
C LYS A 172 24.24 -3.81 -22.77
N GLY A 173 23.09 -3.15 -22.88
CA GLY A 173 21.83 -3.78 -23.34
C GLY A 173 20.97 -4.39 -22.24
N GLU A 174 21.48 -4.52 -21.00
CA GLU A 174 20.75 -5.09 -19.88
C GLU A 174 20.28 -4.01 -18.90
N PHE A 175 19.13 -4.23 -18.27
CA PHE A 175 18.66 -3.38 -17.17
C PHE A 175 19.36 -3.76 -15.87
N VAL A 176 20.10 -2.82 -15.30
CA VAL A 176 20.80 -2.99 -14.02
C VAL A 176 20.14 -2.16 -12.92
N PRO A 177 20.05 -2.66 -11.68
CA PRO A 177 19.55 -1.88 -10.56
C PRO A 177 20.41 -0.65 -10.27
N LEU A 178 19.81 0.43 -9.80
CA LEU A 178 20.47 1.71 -9.54
C LEU A 178 20.05 2.33 -8.21
N THR A 179 20.97 3.09 -7.62
CA THR A 179 20.66 4.05 -6.56
C THR A 179 20.17 5.38 -7.14
N ARG A 180 19.74 6.32 -6.28
CA ARG A 180 19.36 7.68 -6.69
C ARG A 180 20.55 8.43 -7.27
N GLU A 181 21.71 8.23 -6.67
CA GLU A 181 22.99 8.81 -7.07
C GLU A 181 23.43 8.28 -8.43
N ASP A 182 23.36 6.97 -8.64
CA ASP A 182 23.70 6.36 -9.93
C ASP A 182 22.77 6.85 -11.05
N TYR A 183 21.47 6.94 -10.75
CA TYR A 183 20.50 7.45 -11.71
C TYR A 183 20.79 8.92 -12.07
N ALA A 184 21.01 9.78 -11.07
CA ALA A 184 21.32 11.19 -11.28
C ALA A 184 22.55 11.36 -12.19
N LEU A 185 23.61 10.60 -11.91
CA LEU A 185 24.84 10.62 -12.68
C LEU A 185 24.62 10.17 -14.13
N ARG A 186 23.92 9.05 -14.34
CA ARG A 186 23.72 8.46 -15.68
C ARG A 186 22.73 9.24 -16.53
N ALA A 187 21.69 9.80 -15.91
CA ALA A 187 20.73 10.65 -16.59
C ALA A 187 21.25 12.10 -16.78
N ALA A 188 22.40 12.44 -16.20
CA ALA A 188 22.95 13.79 -16.18
C ALA A 188 21.95 14.85 -15.63
N VAL A 189 21.24 14.50 -14.56
CA VAL A 189 20.24 15.36 -13.91
C VAL A 189 20.61 15.67 -12.46
N SER A 190 19.96 16.69 -11.90
CA SER A 190 20.10 16.99 -10.47
C SER A 190 19.58 15.85 -9.59
N MET A 191 20.10 15.73 -8.37
CA MET A 191 19.62 14.73 -7.39
C MET A 191 18.12 14.84 -7.12
N ALA A 192 17.61 16.07 -7.01
CA ALA A 192 16.18 16.30 -6.78
C ALA A 192 15.32 15.83 -7.95
N GLU A 193 15.82 15.93 -9.18
CA GLU A 193 15.14 15.46 -10.38
C GLU A 193 15.22 13.94 -10.54
N ALA A 194 16.35 13.34 -10.19
CA ALA A 194 16.50 11.89 -10.11
C ALA A 194 15.50 11.28 -9.11
N ILE A 195 15.42 11.83 -7.89
CA ILE A 195 14.46 11.39 -6.87
C ILE A 195 13.03 11.45 -7.41
N ARG A 196 12.62 12.60 -7.96
CA ARG A 196 11.27 12.77 -8.52
C ARG A 196 10.99 11.79 -9.65
N THR A 197 11.96 11.55 -10.54
CA THR A 197 11.77 10.67 -11.69
C THR A 197 11.68 9.21 -11.26
N LEU A 198 12.54 8.77 -10.35
CA LEU A 198 12.51 7.43 -9.78
C LEU A 198 11.23 7.16 -8.98
N GLU A 199 10.76 8.13 -8.21
CA GLU A 199 9.47 8.02 -7.51
C GLU A 199 8.31 7.89 -8.48
N ARG A 200 8.30 8.67 -9.58
CA ARG A 200 7.29 8.51 -10.64
C ARG A 200 7.34 7.14 -11.30
N LEU A 201 8.54 6.67 -11.65
CA LEU A 201 8.73 5.34 -12.22
C LEU A 201 8.24 4.24 -11.28
N ALA A 202 8.42 4.40 -9.97
CA ALA A 202 7.91 3.45 -8.99
C ALA A 202 6.38 3.49 -8.87
N VAL A 203 5.78 4.68 -8.90
CA VAL A 203 4.32 4.87 -8.83
C VAL A 203 3.61 4.22 -10.02
N VAL A 204 4.18 4.33 -11.22
CA VAL A 204 3.60 3.74 -12.46
C VAL A 204 4.01 2.27 -12.67
N GLY A 205 4.68 1.65 -11.69
CA GLY A 205 5.10 0.26 -11.73
C GLY A 205 6.23 -0.03 -12.72
N ALA A 206 6.91 0.98 -13.27
CA ALA A 206 8.02 0.79 -14.19
C ALA A 206 9.30 0.31 -13.48
N VAL A 207 9.45 0.65 -12.19
CA VAL A 207 10.54 0.15 -11.35
C VAL A 207 10.04 -0.33 -10.00
N THR A 208 10.66 -1.36 -9.46
CA THR A 208 10.51 -1.84 -8.09
C THR A 208 11.55 -1.20 -7.18
N VAL A 209 11.19 -0.93 -5.94
CA VAL A 209 12.08 -0.30 -4.96
C VAL A 209 12.39 -1.29 -3.84
N THR A 210 13.67 -1.55 -3.63
CA THR A 210 14.18 -2.45 -2.59
C THR A 210 15.01 -1.64 -1.60
N ALA A 211 14.59 -1.61 -0.33
CA ALA A 211 15.39 -1.03 0.74
C ALA A 211 16.54 -1.98 1.09
N VAL A 212 17.77 -1.46 1.21
CA VAL A 212 18.93 -2.29 1.56
C VAL A 212 19.05 -2.39 3.08
N PRO A 213 18.82 -3.57 3.71
CA PRO A 213 18.72 -3.68 5.16
C PRO A 213 19.99 -3.26 5.92
N LYS A 214 21.15 -3.43 5.27
CA LYS A 214 22.47 -3.11 5.86
C LYS A 214 22.82 -1.62 5.82
N PHE A 215 22.09 -0.81 5.04
CA PHE A 215 22.38 0.62 4.85
C PHE A 215 21.10 1.44 5.01
N ALA A 216 20.95 2.06 6.19
CA ALA A 216 19.78 2.86 6.52
C ALA A 216 19.53 3.95 5.45
N GLY A 217 18.33 3.94 4.87
CA GLY A 217 17.91 4.93 3.86
C GLY A 217 18.36 4.65 2.43
N LEU A 218 19.22 3.64 2.19
CA LEU A 218 19.61 3.26 0.83
C LEU A 218 18.47 2.51 0.14
N LYS A 219 17.97 3.07 -0.96
CA LYS A 219 16.95 2.48 -1.82
C LYS A 219 17.59 2.12 -3.17
N VAL A 220 17.41 0.88 -3.60
CA VAL A 220 17.80 0.39 -4.92
C VAL A 220 16.55 0.27 -5.77
N TYR A 221 16.61 0.81 -6.98
CA TYR A 221 15.55 0.82 -7.96
C TYR A 221 15.90 -0.20 -9.05
N GLU A 222 14.95 -1.03 -9.45
CA GLU A 222 15.14 -2.06 -10.47
C GLU A 222 13.98 -2.02 -11.46
N VAL A 223 14.25 -2.14 -12.76
CA VAL A 223 13.18 -2.15 -13.77
C VAL A 223 12.33 -3.41 -13.64
N ALA A 224 11.01 -3.22 -13.55
CA ALA A 224 10.05 -4.30 -13.38
C ALA A 224 10.13 -5.29 -14.57
N ALA A 225 9.99 -6.59 -14.28
CA ALA A 225 10.28 -7.66 -15.24
C ALA A 225 9.41 -7.59 -16.51
N ASP A 226 8.17 -7.16 -16.38
CA ASP A 226 7.19 -6.93 -17.45
C ASP A 226 7.56 -5.76 -18.37
N ARG A 227 8.48 -4.88 -17.95
CA ARG A 227 8.95 -3.71 -18.69
C ARG A 227 10.32 -3.88 -19.33
N ARG A 228 10.97 -5.03 -19.17
CA ARG A 228 12.31 -5.31 -19.73
C ARG A 228 12.31 -5.50 -21.24
N GLY A 229 11.14 -5.73 -21.86
CA GLY A 229 11.01 -6.10 -23.26
C GLY A 229 11.61 -7.49 -23.54
N PRO A 230 11.31 -8.09 -24.71
CA PRO A 230 12.06 -9.23 -25.22
C PRO A 230 13.51 -8.87 -25.58
#